data_AF-A0A7V4Y7V0-F1
#
_entry.id   AF-A0A7V4Y7V0-F1
#
_cell.length_a   1.000
_cell.length_b   1.000
_cell.length_c   1.000
_cell.angle_alpha   90.00
_cell.angle_beta   90.00
_cell.angle_gamma   90.00
#
_symmetry.space_group_name_H-M   'P 1'
#
loop_
_entity.id
_entity.type
_entity.pdbx_description
1 polymer ?
#
loop_
_entity_poly.entity_id
_entity_poly.type
_entity_poly.pdbx_seq_one_letter_code
_entity_poly.pdbx_strand_id
1 'polypeptide(L)'
;MSNEKKESLRDGRTSPEWSRRDFLHLLAGGMISPLITGIRPGELPGPAISNDLFWIKNIPDNPFYNPANPNLHLGFDSLLYLMADAGLKFYRSQVDHYLAGPQGLIAPNDVVLIKVNAQWKYRGCTNSDLIRGLIQRILDHPDGFKGEIVIVENGQGRGSLACDTSAAYGDSTIRANANDERHSFIYLVDNIFCDPRVSYFLLDPIRGIFIGPDDHVTNGYRRYEDVSYPCFTTAKGHRVELREGLWQENGYSSNLKLINVPVLKHHDTGGSEITASLKHFYGLVSMADGYSGYRHYAGLGETCGKMVVSVITPVLNIIDAIWVSHRSLTGYPASTTFRANQLLASQDPVALDYWAAKYILFAIDNNFRHHPDFPGIEKWLRAARETINTRGGLKDLSKGIFVDRVTKDEAEMNVHSAEAGNFLHQIKMSVCPAELSFVFAGSRGIKIKEKEVMLSFSENFPLRWWAESDSDWLIVEPASGIGKSRIIVRVNASGLDRGQYKGFIYINCPDAANSPLLIKGVTNIF
;
A
#
# COMPACT_ATOMS: atom_id res chain seq x y z
N MET A 1 -17.01 -40.56 67.35
CA MET A 1 -16.98 -42.02 67.12
C MET A 1 -16.73 -42.21 65.63
N SER A 2 -15.46 -42.29 65.19
CA SER A 2 -14.69 -43.54 64.98
C SER A 2 -15.30 -44.38 63.84
N ASN A 3 -14.59 -44.89 62.83
CA ASN A 3 -13.16 -45.01 62.57
C ASN A 3 -12.96 -45.38 61.08
N GLU A 4 -11.74 -45.18 60.60
CA GLU A 4 -11.22 -45.49 59.26
C GLU A 4 -11.31 -46.97 58.81
N LYS A 5 -11.25 -47.20 57.49
CA LYS A 5 -10.25 -48.12 56.88
C LYS A 5 -9.98 -47.83 55.39
N LYS A 6 -8.68 -47.85 55.06
CA LYS A 6 -8.01 -47.66 53.75
C LYS A 6 -7.99 -48.93 52.89
N GLU A 7 -7.89 -48.76 51.56
CA GLU A 7 -6.92 -49.37 50.61
C GLU A 7 -7.26 -48.86 49.17
N SER A 8 -6.48 -47.96 48.55
CA SER A 8 -5.23 -48.12 47.75
C SER A 8 -5.37 -49.00 46.49
N LEU A 9 -5.31 -48.38 45.30
CA LEU A 9 -4.67 -48.91 44.08
C LEU A 9 -4.19 -47.74 43.20
N ARG A 10 -2.90 -47.78 42.86
CA ARG A 10 -2.18 -46.89 41.93
C ARG A 10 -2.40 -47.36 40.49
N ASP A 11 -2.53 -46.44 39.54
CA ASP A 11 -1.92 -46.63 38.22
C ASP A 11 -1.48 -45.28 37.65
N GLY A 12 -0.19 -45.16 37.35
CA GLY A 12 0.45 -43.97 36.83
C GLY A 12 0.61 -44.09 35.32
N ARG A 13 0.07 -43.12 34.57
CA ARG A 13 0.42 -42.96 33.15
C ARG A 13 1.47 -41.89 33.01
N THR A 14 2.70 -42.34 32.78
CA THR A 14 3.82 -41.56 32.26
C THR A 14 3.53 -41.14 30.81
N SER A 15 3.76 -39.87 30.50
CA SER A 15 3.86 -39.34 29.13
C SER A 15 5.03 -40.02 28.38
N PRO A 16 4.89 -40.41 27.10
CA PRO A 16 6.00 -41.00 26.38
C PRO A 16 6.99 -39.91 25.92
N GLU A 17 8.24 -40.02 26.35
CA GLU A 17 9.36 -39.27 25.76
C GLU A 17 9.64 -39.78 24.35
N TRP A 18 9.69 -38.87 23.38
CA TRP A 18 9.98 -39.20 21.99
C TRP A 18 11.48 -39.21 21.75
N SER A 19 12.00 -40.29 21.14
CA SER A 19 13.41 -40.37 20.78
C SER A 19 13.67 -39.68 19.45
N ARG A 20 14.90 -39.16 19.24
CA ARG A 20 15.34 -38.54 17.97
C ARG A 20 15.22 -39.47 16.74
N ARG A 21 15.04 -40.78 16.93
CA ARG A 21 14.80 -41.74 15.82
C ARG A 21 13.34 -41.77 15.36
N ASP A 22 12.38 -41.44 16.23
CA ASP A 22 10.95 -41.45 15.88
C ASP A 22 10.57 -40.21 15.04
N PHE A 23 11.30 -39.11 15.19
CA PHE A 23 11.09 -37.88 14.42
C PHE A 23 11.55 -37.99 12.95
N LEU A 24 12.52 -38.85 12.64
CA LEU A 24 13.07 -38.98 11.29
C LEU A 24 12.26 -39.90 10.37
N HIS A 25 11.36 -40.73 10.89
CA HIS A 25 10.48 -41.58 10.09
C HIS A 25 9.18 -40.88 9.64
N LEU A 26 8.84 -39.71 10.19
CA LEU A 26 7.64 -38.94 9.80
C LEU A 26 7.84 -38.08 8.53
N LEU A 27 9.08 -37.88 8.08
CA LEU A 27 9.41 -37.01 6.94
C LEU A 27 9.60 -37.74 5.60
N ALA A 28 9.43 -39.06 5.54
CA ALA A 28 9.75 -39.85 4.33
C ALA A 28 8.62 -40.74 3.79
N GLY A 29 7.39 -40.64 4.29
CA GLY A 29 6.30 -41.48 3.78
C GLY A 29 4.94 -40.86 4.03
N GLY A 30 4.37 -40.26 2.98
CA GLY A 30 2.98 -39.84 2.98
C GLY A 30 2.07 -41.04 3.24
N MET A 31 1.35 -41.02 4.35
CA MET A 31 0.26 -41.94 4.64
C MET A 31 -0.93 -41.13 5.14
N ILE A 32 -1.94 -41.10 4.28
CA ILE A 32 -3.27 -40.51 4.46
C ILE A 32 -4.02 -41.32 5.51
N SER A 33 -4.62 -40.65 6.50
CA SER A 33 -5.56 -41.26 7.43
C SER A 33 -6.90 -41.54 6.73
N PRO A 34 -7.46 -42.76 6.74
CA PRO A 34 -8.68 -43.06 6.01
C PRO A 34 -9.90 -42.79 6.90
N LEU A 35 -10.51 -41.62 6.76
CA LEU A 35 -11.89 -41.41 7.25
C LEU A 35 -12.61 -40.30 6.48
N ILE A 36 -12.67 -40.42 5.16
CA ILE A 36 -13.65 -39.70 4.32
C ILE A 36 -14.11 -40.66 3.21
N THR A 37 -15.20 -41.39 3.46
CA THR A 37 -15.95 -42.07 2.40
C THR A 37 -16.95 -41.08 1.81
N GLY A 38 -16.65 -40.55 0.62
CA GLY A 38 -17.62 -39.75 -0.13
C GLY A 38 -17.05 -38.79 -1.17
N ILE A 39 -16.07 -39.19 -1.99
CA ILE A 39 -15.66 -38.39 -3.15
C ILE A 39 -15.86 -39.24 -4.42
N ARG A 40 -16.68 -38.72 -5.35
CA ARG A 40 -16.91 -39.33 -6.67
C ARG A 40 -15.64 -39.16 -7.52
N PRO A 41 -15.26 -40.15 -8.36
CA PRO A 41 -14.09 -39.99 -9.24
C PRO A 41 -14.37 -38.91 -10.30
N GLY A 42 -13.69 -37.77 -10.21
CA GLY A 42 -13.82 -36.65 -11.15
C GLY A 42 -13.58 -35.25 -10.58
N GLU A 43 -13.59 -35.09 -9.26
CA GLU A 43 -13.29 -33.81 -8.59
C GLU A 43 -11.95 -33.92 -7.86
N LEU A 44 -10.85 -33.74 -8.60
CA LEU A 44 -9.65 -33.21 -7.96
C LEU A 44 -9.94 -31.73 -7.71
N PRO A 45 -9.90 -31.21 -6.46
CA PRO A 45 -9.89 -29.77 -6.29
C PRO A 45 -8.71 -29.25 -7.10
N GLY A 46 -8.97 -28.30 -8.00
CA GLY A 46 -7.90 -27.54 -8.63
C GLY A 46 -6.97 -26.95 -7.57
N PRO A 47 -5.78 -26.45 -7.94
CA PRO A 47 -4.92 -25.77 -6.97
C PRO A 47 -5.77 -24.78 -6.18
N ALA A 48 -5.73 -24.88 -4.84
CA ALA A 48 -6.54 -24.04 -3.96
C ALA A 48 -6.34 -22.58 -4.39
N ILE A 49 -7.41 -21.96 -4.87
CA ILE A 49 -7.38 -20.55 -5.22
C ILE A 49 -7.27 -19.82 -3.88
N SER A 50 -6.15 -19.15 -3.66
CA SER A 50 -5.91 -18.37 -2.45
C SER A 50 -5.64 -16.93 -2.85
N ASN A 51 -6.51 -16.01 -2.43
CA ASN A 51 -6.36 -14.59 -2.72
C ASN A 51 -5.38 -13.98 -1.73
N ASP A 52 -4.36 -13.27 -2.22
CA ASP A 52 -3.36 -12.64 -1.36
C ASP A 52 -3.91 -11.43 -0.62
N LEU A 53 -3.68 -11.37 0.68
CA LEU A 53 -3.87 -10.19 1.52
C LEU A 53 -2.53 -9.83 2.16
N PHE A 54 -2.24 -8.54 2.20
CA PHE A 54 -0.99 -8.01 2.73
C PHE A 54 -1.29 -7.19 3.97
N TRP A 55 -0.71 -7.53 5.11
CA TRP A 55 -1.02 -6.92 6.40
C TRP A 55 0.25 -6.39 7.09
N ILE A 56 0.39 -5.07 7.13
CA ILE A 56 1.48 -4.39 7.82
C ILE A 56 1.06 -3.97 9.21
N LYS A 57 1.92 -4.25 10.21
CA LYS A 57 1.70 -3.98 11.63
C LYS A 57 2.73 -3.00 12.18
N ASN A 58 2.38 -2.40 13.33
CA ASN A 58 3.25 -1.55 14.14
C ASN A 58 3.90 -0.38 13.37
N ILE A 59 3.12 0.30 12.53
CA ILE A 59 3.54 1.54 11.88
C ILE A 59 3.79 2.62 12.96
N PRO A 60 4.97 3.25 13.00
CA PRO A 60 5.31 4.21 14.04
C PRO A 60 4.47 5.50 13.95
N ASP A 61 4.40 6.23 15.06
CA ASP A 61 3.81 7.57 15.19
C ASP A 61 4.24 8.51 14.10
N ASN A 62 5.55 8.66 13.91
CA ASN A 62 6.10 9.31 12.74
C ASN A 62 6.46 8.24 11.69
N PRO A 63 5.70 8.11 10.59
CA PRO A 63 5.97 7.10 9.57
C PRO A 63 7.04 7.53 8.56
N PHE A 64 7.53 8.77 8.61
CA PHE A 64 8.56 9.26 7.69
C PHE A 64 9.95 8.92 8.23
N TYR A 65 10.70 8.10 7.49
CA TYR A 65 11.94 7.49 7.98
C TYR A 65 13.20 7.87 7.19
N ASN A 66 13.05 8.50 6.03
CA ASN A 66 14.15 8.87 5.15
C ASN A 66 14.26 10.41 5.05
N PRO A 67 15.22 11.05 5.73
CA PRO A 67 15.38 12.51 5.69
C PRO A 67 15.70 13.06 4.29
N ALA A 68 16.35 12.27 3.43
CA ALA A 68 16.68 12.67 2.05
C ALA A 68 15.46 12.56 1.11
N ASN A 69 14.49 11.70 1.44
CA ASN A 69 13.21 11.59 0.75
C ASN A 69 12.07 11.70 1.78
N PRO A 70 11.75 12.91 2.24
CA PRO A 70 10.89 13.14 3.41
C PRO A 70 9.41 12.75 3.20
N ASN A 71 9.05 12.31 1.99
CA ASN A 71 7.70 11.85 1.65
C ASN A 71 7.54 10.32 1.77
N LEU A 72 8.61 9.56 1.97
CA LEU A 72 8.53 8.09 2.07
C LEU A 72 7.85 7.66 3.37
N HIS A 73 6.82 6.83 3.25
CA HIS A 73 6.01 6.36 4.38
C HIS A 73 6.35 4.89 4.69
N LEU A 74 6.94 4.64 5.86
CA LEU A 74 7.49 3.33 6.25
C LEU A 74 6.48 2.20 6.10
N GLY A 75 5.23 2.41 6.53
CA GLY A 75 4.19 1.40 6.43
C GLY A 75 3.78 1.08 4.99
N PHE A 76 3.81 2.08 4.10
CA PHE A 76 3.42 1.88 2.70
C PHE A 76 4.57 1.22 1.94
N ASP A 77 5.81 1.63 2.22
CA ASP A 77 6.99 0.98 1.63
C ASP A 77 7.07 -0.48 2.06
N SER A 78 6.86 -0.77 3.35
CA SER A 78 6.80 -2.15 3.86
C SER A 78 5.73 -2.98 3.14
N LEU A 79 4.58 -2.37 2.83
CA LEU A 79 3.54 -3.01 2.04
C LEU A 79 4.03 -3.34 0.62
N LEU A 80 4.72 -2.42 -0.06
CA LEU A 80 5.25 -2.67 -1.41
C LEU A 80 6.24 -3.83 -1.43
N TYR A 81 7.14 -3.91 -0.44
CA TYR A 81 8.09 -5.03 -0.32
C TYR A 81 7.37 -6.34 -0.04
N LEU A 82 6.44 -6.37 0.93
CA LEU A 82 5.67 -7.57 1.24
C LEU A 82 4.84 -8.07 0.03
N MET A 83 4.29 -7.15 -0.77
CA MET A 83 3.61 -7.49 -2.02
C MET A 83 4.58 -8.11 -3.04
N ALA A 84 5.77 -7.53 -3.20
CA ALA A 84 6.77 -8.03 -4.13
C ALA A 84 7.31 -9.41 -3.72
N ASP A 85 7.47 -9.69 -2.42
CA ASP A 85 7.86 -11.00 -1.88
C ASP A 85 6.86 -12.09 -2.28
N ALA A 86 5.57 -11.74 -2.39
CA ALA A 86 4.51 -12.62 -2.86
C ALA A 86 4.30 -12.58 -4.40
N GLY A 87 5.13 -11.84 -5.14
CA GLY A 87 5.07 -11.75 -6.60
C GLY A 87 4.15 -10.65 -7.16
N LEU A 88 3.48 -9.86 -6.32
CA LEU A 88 2.65 -8.74 -6.75
C LEU A 88 3.46 -7.44 -6.81
N LYS A 89 3.96 -7.10 -7.99
CA LYS A 89 4.82 -5.93 -8.19
C LYS A 89 4.03 -4.64 -8.38
N PHE A 90 4.44 -3.55 -7.74
CA PHE A 90 3.75 -2.26 -7.82
C PHE A 90 3.93 -1.58 -9.19
N TYR A 91 5.14 -1.60 -9.73
CA TYR A 91 5.47 -0.92 -10.99
C TYR A 91 5.37 -1.85 -12.20
N ARG A 92 4.72 -1.39 -13.26
CA ARG A 92 4.71 -2.05 -14.55
C ARG A 92 5.87 -1.53 -15.39
N SER A 93 6.85 -2.38 -15.63
CA SER A 93 8.04 -2.06 -16.44
C SER A 93 8.38 -3.24 -17.35
N GLN A 94 9.05 -2.95 -18.47
CA GLN A 94 9.68 -3.98 -19.31
C GLN A 94 10.97 -4.52 -18.68
N VAL A 95 11.57 -3.75 -17.75
CA VAL A 95 12.75 -4.16 -17.01
C VAL A 95 12.31 -4.75 -15.68
N ASP A 96 12.70 -6.00 -15.42
CA ASP A 96 12.43 -6.62 -14.13
C ASP A 96 13.34 -6.03 -13.04
N HIS A 97 12.68 -5.53 -12.00
CA HIS A 97 13.26 -5.11 -10.72
C HIS A 97 12.51 -5.80 -9.58
N TYR A 98 12.94 -5.55 -8.33
CA TYR A 98 12.26 -6.12 -7.17
C TYR A 98 10.79 -5.71 -7.10
N LEU A 99 10.52 -4.41 -7.14
CA LEU A 99 9.15 -3.85 -7.12
C LEU A 99 8.55 -3.64 -8.52
N ALA A 100 9.26 -4.00 -9.60
CA ALA A 100 8.84 -3.71 -10.98
C ALA A 100 8.91 -4.92 -11.91
N GLY A 101 7.95 -5.06 -12.81
CA GLY A 101 7.97 -6.10 -13.84
C GLY A 101 6.80 -5.98 -14.82
N PRO A 102 6.73 -6.84 -15.85
CA PRO A 102 5.78 -6.68 -16.96
C PRO A 102 4.31 -6.78 -16.55
N GLN A 103 4.03 -7.42 -15.41
CA GLN A 103 2.69 -7.58 -14.86
C GLN A 103 2.37 -6.64 -13.70
N GLY A 104 3.22 -5.65 -13.42
CA GLY A 104 2.98 -4.71 -12.32
C GLY A 104 1.72 -3.86 -12.48
N LEU A 105 1.35 -3.15 -11.41
CA LEU A 105 0.06 -2.45 -11.32
C LEU A 105 0.03 -1.14 -12.12
N ILE A 106 1.06 -0.31 -11.97
CA ILE A 106 1.10 1.07 -12.47
C ILE A 106 2.21 1.23 -13.51
N ALA A 107 1.85 1.61 -14.73
CA ALA A 107 2.78 1.95 -15.81
C ALA A 107 3.17 3.44 -15.75
N PRO A 108 4.29 3.85 -16.38
CA PRO A 108 4.78 5.23 -16.26
C PRO A 108 3.84 6.28 -16.88
N ASN A 109 2.97 5.90 -17.82
CA ASN A 109 2.05 6.82 -18.52
C ASN A 109 0.59 6.72 -18.04
N ASP A 110 0.33 6.00 -16.94
CA ASP A 110 -1.03 5.83 -16.42
C ASP A 110 -1.58 7.11 -15.80
N VAL A 111 -2.88 7.35 -15.97
CA VAL A 111 -3.64 8.26 -15.11
C VAL A 111 -4.14 7.44 -13.92
N VAL A 112 -3.64 7.76 -12.72
CA VAL A 112 -3.91 7.04 -11.48
C VAL A 112 -4.86 7.85 -10.61
N LEU A 113 -6.10 7.38 -10.49
CA LEU A 113 -7.04 7.92 -9.53
C LEU A 113 -6.75 7.31 -8.15
N ILE A 114 -6.60 8.17 -7.15
CA ILE A 114 -6.53 7.77 -5.74
C ILE A 114 -7.85 8.15 -5.09
N LYS A 115 -8.71 7.15 -4.83
CA LYS A 115 -9.97 7.36 -4.13
C LYS A 115 -9.71 7.38 -2.63
N VAL A 116 -9.83 8.56 -2.02
CA VAL A 116 -9.70 8.76 -0.57
C VAL A 116 -11.07 8.90 0.07
N ASN A 117 -11.17 8.74 1.39
CA ASN A 117 -12.34 9.14 2.17
C ASN A 117 -12.16 10.59 2.62
N ALA A 118 -12.97 11.51 2.12
CA ALA A 118 -12.96 12.92 2.54
C ALA A 118 -14.37 13.48 2.79
N GLN A 119 -15.33 12.61 3.08
CA GLN A 119 -16.66 13.01 3.56
C GLN A 119 -16.60 13.63 4.96
N TRP A 120 -15.59 13.25 5.74
CA TRP A 120 -15.39 13.59 7.14
C TRP A 120 -14.01 14.23 7.33
N LYS A 121 -13.72 14.72 8.54
CA LYS A 121 -12.39 15.17 8.95
C LYS A 121 -11.92 14.39 10.19
N TYR A 122 -10.77 14.72 10.78
CA TYR A 122 -10.12 13.94 11.84
C TYR A 122 -9.93 12.47 11.42
N ARG A 123 -10.16 11.49 12.30
CA ARG A 123 -9.94 10.06 11.99
C ARG A 123 -11.07 9.45 11.16
N GLY A 124 -12.00 10.27 10.67
CA GLY A 124 -13.11 9.86 9.80
C GLY A 124 -12.77 9.90 8.31
N CYS A 125 -11.65 10.55 7.95
CA CYS A 125 -11.07 10.58 6.61
C CYS A 125 -9.82 9.68 6.49
N THR A 126 -9.43 9.38 5.26
CA THR A 126 -8.19 8.63 4.96
C THR A 126 -6.97 9.40 5.44
N ASN A 127 -6.00 8.69 6.00
CA ASN A 127 -4.75 9.28 6.46
C ASN A 127 -3.96 9.91 5.32
N SER A 128 -3.74 11.22 5.37
CA SER A 128 -3.04 11.95 4.31
C SER A 128 -1.53 11.73 4.33
N ASP A 129 -0.92 11.36 5.45
CA ASP A 129 0.49 10.93 5.49
C ASP A 129 0.70 9.61 4.71
N LEU A 130 -0.29 8.69 4.75
CA LEU A 130 -0.30 7.50 3.88
C LEU A 130 -0.42 7.90 2.40
N ILE A 131 -1.34 8.80 2.07
CA ILE A 131 -1.51 9.28 0.69
C ILE A 131 -0.25 9.96 0.17
N ARG A 132 0.46 10.71 1.03
CA ARG A 132 1.76 11.30 0.71
C ARG A 132 2.79 10.23 0.32
N GLY A 133 2.91 9.16 1.10
CA GLY A 133 3.78 8.02 0.75
C GLY A 133 3.41 7.35 -0.57
N LEU A 134 2.12 7.13 -0.80
CA LEU A 134 1.61 6.55 -2.04
C LEU A 134 1.92 7.41 -3.27
N ILE A 135 1.64 8.72 -3.21
CA ILE A 135 1.93 9.65 -4.31
C ILE A 135 3.42 9.66 -4.61
N GLN A 136 4.27 9.76 -3.58
CA GLN A 136 5.72 9.75 -3.75
C GLN A 136 6.17 8.48 -4.48
N ARG A 137 5.68 7.30 -4.08
CA ARG A 137 6.05 6.04 -4.73
C ARG A 137 5.57 5.96 -6.17
N ILE A 138 4.41 6.50 -6.53
CA ILE A 138 4.01 6.56 -7.95
C ILE A 138 4.94 7.48 -8.74
N LEU A 139 5.30 8.65 -8.20
CA LEU A 139 6.24 9.58 -8.85
C LEU A 139 7.63 8.96 -9.05
N ASP A 140 8.06 8.10 -8.11
CA ASP A 140 9.34 7.37 -8.14
C ASP A 140 9.31 6.12 -9.06
N HIS A 141 8.33 6.00 -9.96
CA HIS A 141 8.30 4.91 -10.95
C HIS A 141 9.68 4.76 -11.63
N PRO A 142 10.27 3.54 -11.68
CA PRO A 142 11.65 3.35 -12.13
C PRO A 142 11.89 3.78 -13.59
N ASP A 143 10.89 3.63 -14.45
CA ASP A 143 10.93 4.10 -15.85
C ASP A 143 10.65 5.61 -16.03
N GLY A 144 10.48 6.35 -14.92
CA GLY A 144 10.08 7.75 -14.90
C GLY A 144 8.59 7.96 -15.13
N PHE A 145 7.85 8.39 -14.11
CA PHE A 145 6.41 8.64 -14.20
C PHE A 145 6.10 9.91 -15.02
N LYS A 146 5.28 9.77 -16.06
CA LYS A 146 4.86 10.84 -17.00
C LYS A 146 3.35 11.07 -17.01
N GLY A 147 2.59 10.17 -16.39
CA GLY A 147 1.14 10.22 -16.27
C GLY A 147 0.60 11.35 -15.39
N GLU A 148 -0.53 11.09 -14.75
CA GLU A 148 -1.15 11.99 -13.77
C GLU A 148 -1.63 11.18 -12.56
N ILE A 149 -1.55 11.76 -11.38
CA ILE A 149 -2.10 11.24 -10.14
C ILE A 149 -3.21 12.19 -9.72
N VAL A 150 -4.44 11.69 -9.56
CA VAL A 150 -5.60 12.52 -9.23
C VAL A 150 -6.25 12.00 -7.95
N ILE A 151 -6.23 12.80 -6.89
CA ILE A 151 -6.98 12.49 -5.67
C ILE A 151 -8.46 12.80 -5.91
N VAL A 152 -9.34 11.82 -5.74
CA VAL A 152 -10.77 11.96 -6.02
C VAL A 152 -11.63 11.56 -4.82
N GLU A 153 -12.77 12.24 -4.65
CA GLU A 153 -13.80 11.91 -3.67
C GLU A 153 -15.15 12.53 -4.06
N ASN A 154 -16.24 11.83 -3.76
CA ASN A 154 -17.59 12.35 -3.60
C ASN A 154 -18.06 12.10 -2.14
N GLY A 155 -17.98 13.12 -1.28
CA GLY A 155 -18.48 13.05 0.09
C GLY A 155 -20.00 13.17 0.20
N GLN A 156 -20.76 12.98 -0.88
CA GLN A 156 -22.23 13.01 -0.89
C GLN A 156 -22.83 14.35 -0.47
N GLY A 157 -22.19 15.45 -0.88
CA GLY A 157 -22.62 16.82 -0.64
C GLY A 157 -22.07 17.45 0.62
N ARG A 158 -21.16 16.77 1.32
CA ARG A 158 -20.46 17.29 2.50
C ARG A 158 -18.95 17.03 2.45
N GLY A 159 -18.45 16.48 1.34
CA GLY A 159 -17.04 16.17 1.18
C GLY A 159 -16.18 17.42 1.05
N SER A 160 -14.97 17.33 1.57
CA SER A 160 -13.95 18.36 1.38
C SER A 160 -12.56 17.74 1.37
N LEU A 161 -11.85 17.91 0.25
CA LEU A 161 -10.44 17.53 0.15
C LEU A 161 -9.53 18.46 0.96
N ALA A 162 -10.02 19.63 1.40
CA ALA A 162 -9.35 20.50 2.37
C ALA A 162 -9.53 20.00 3.82
N CYS A 163 -10.40 19.02 4.08
CA CYS A 163 -10.72 18.52 5.43
C CYS A 163 -11.30 19.60 6.37
N ASP A 164 -12.09 20.53 5.83
CA ASP A 164 -12.73 21.66 6.53
C ASP A 164 -14.27 21.55 6.61
N THR A 165 -14.83 20.35 6.36
CA THR A 165 -16.28 20.11 6.46
C THR A 165 -16.81 20.42 7.86
N SER A 166 -17.96 21.08 7.94
CA SER A 166 -18.58 21.53 9.19
C SER A 166 -19.78 20.70 9.66
N ALA A 167 -20.34 19.88 8.76
CA ALA A 167 -21.66 19.24 8.93
C ALA A 167 -21.81 18.36 10.20
N ALA A 168 -20.70 17.91 10.80
CA ALA A 168 -20.70 17.08 12.01
C ALA A 168 -19.77 17.59 13.14
N TYR A 169 -19.19 18.79 13.02
CA TYR A 169 -18.10 19.23 13.90
C TYR A 169 -18.32 20.60 14.54
N GLY A 170 -19.32 21.36 14.09
CA GLY A 170 -19.63 22.70 14.64
C GLY A 170 -18.71 23.82 14.15
N ASP A 171 -17.65 23.51 13.39
CA ASP A 171 -16.73 24.47 12.79
C ASP A 171 -16.17 23.97 11.44
N SER A 172 -15.58 24.88 10.67
CA SER A 172 -14.87 24.60 9.42
C SER A 172 -13.34 24.64 9.56
N THR A 173 -12.80 24.34 10.75
CA THR A 173 -11.36 24.26 10.92
C THR A 173 -10.81 23.05 10.16
N ILE A 174 -9.66 23.23 9.49
CA ILE A 174 -8.96 22.15 8.78
C ILE A 174 -8.43 21.14 9.80
N ARG A 175 -8.84 19.89 9.65
CA ARG A 175 -8.43 18.78 10.52
C ARG A 175 -8.24 17.50 9.71
N ALA A 176 -7.12 17.37 9.01
CA ALA A 176 -6.80 16.17 8.27
C ALA A 176 -6.45 14.99 9.21
N ASN A 177 -6.62 13.75 8.72
CA ASN A 177 -6.10 12.56 9.39
C ASN A 177 -4.57 12.45 9.18
N ALA A 178 -3.80 13.34 9.77
CA ALA A 178 -2.34 13.34 9.69
C ALA A 178 -1.73 13.66 11.04
N ASN A 179 -0.42 13.50 11.14
CA ASN A 179 0.37 13.98 12.27
C ASN A 179 0.39 15.51 12.32
N ASP A 180 0.54 16.17 11.17
CA ASP A 180 0.24 17.59 11.03
C ASP A 180 -1.17 17.73 10.45
N GLU A 181 -2.14 18.11 11.31
CA GLU A 181 -3.55 18.17 10.94
C GLU A 181 -3.86 19.23 9.86
N ARG A 182 -2.90 20.08 9.50
CA ARG A 182 -3.03 21.02 8.36
C ARG A 182 -2.80 20.34 7.02
N HIS A 183 -2.13 19.17 7.00
CA HIS A 183 -1.78 18.43 5.79
C HIS A 183 -3.00 17.71 5.20
N SER A 184 -3.99 18.46 4.73
CA SER A 184 -5.12 17.95 3.95
C SER A 184 -4.68 17.42 2.58
N PHE A 185 -5.58 16.76 1.85
CA PHE A 185 -5.27 16.26 0.50
C PHE A 185 -4.89 17.41 -0.45
N ILE A 186 -5.57 18.55 -0.36
CA ILE A 186 -5.21 19.75 -1.13
C ILE A 186 -3.85 20.29 -0.69
N TYR A 187 -3.56 20.30 0.62
CA TYR A 187 -2.25 20.73 1.11
C TYR A 187 -1.11 19.88 0.55
N LEU A 188 -1.30 18.55 0.43
CA LEU A 188 -0.31 17.68 -0.20
C LEU A 188 -0.02 18.12 -1.64
N VAL A 189 -1.06 18.38 -2.43
CA VAL A 189 -0.91 18.80 -3.82
C VAL A 189 -0.22 20.17 -3.92
N ASP A 190 -0.73 21.15 -3.19
CA ASP A 190 -0.38 22.56 -3.38
C ASP A 190 0.88 23.01 -2.63
N ASN A 191 1.30 22.27 -1.58
CA ASN A 191 2.40 22.68 -0.70
C ASN A 191 3.49 21.62 -0.52
N ILE A 192 3.16 20.33 -0.55
CA ILE A 192 4.15 19.25 -0.39
C ILE A 192 4.75 18.86 -1.73
N PHE A 193 3.91 18.55 -2.72
CA PHE A 193 4.38 18.07 -4.02
C PHE A 193 4.65 19.20 -5.00
N CYS A 194 3.72 20.16 -5.13
CA CYS A 194 3.83 21.25 -6.10
C CYS A 194 4.21 20.76 -7.52
N ASP A 195 3.76 19.56 -7.88
CA ASP A 195 4.13 18.86 -9.10
C ASP A 195 2.93 18.86 -10.05
N PRO A 196 3.08 19.30 -11.31
CA PRO A 196 1.96 19.37 -12.26
C PRO A 196 1.35 18.01 -12.61
N ARG A 197 2.01 16.90 -12.24
CA ARG A 197 1.49 15.53 -12.38
C ARG A 197 0.57 15.11 -11.24
N VAL A 198 0.50 15.87 -10.14
CA VAL A 198 -0.34 15.57 -8.99
C VAL A 198 -1.47 16.59 -8.93
N SER A 199 -2.70 16.13 -8.94
CA SER A 199 -3.89 16.98 -8.92
C SER A 199 -5.00 16.37 -8.06
N TYR A 200 -6.12 17.05 -7.95
CA TYR A 200 -7.29 16.58 -7.24
C TYR A 200 -8.59 16.97 -7.96
N PHE A 201 -9.65 16.21 -7.73
CA PHE A 201 -10.99 16.53 -8.21
C PHE A 201 -12.05 16.14 -7.16
N LEU A 202 -12.71 17.14 -6.58
CA LEU A 202 -13.86 16.91 -5.71
C LEU A 202 -15.12 16.73 -6.58
N LEU A 203 -15.75 15.56 -6.48
CA LEU A 203 -16.92 15.17 -7.26
C LEU A 203 -18.23 15.71 -6.67
N ASP A 204 -18.24 16.19 -5.42
CA ASP A 204 -19.44 16.73 -4.76
C ASP A 204 -20.19 17.77 -5.61
N PRO A 205 -19.55 18.77 -6.23
CA PRO A 205 -20.27 19.78 -7.04
C PRO A 205 -21.03 19.21 -8.23
N ILE A 206 -20.55 18.08 -8.79
CA ILE A 206 -21.15 17.45 -9.98
C ILE A 206 -22.04 16.25 -9.65
N ARG A 207 -22.14 15.86 -8.38
CA ARG A 207 -22.82 14.63 -7.93
C ARG A 207 -24.27 14.48 -8.38
N GLY A 208 -24.96 15.59 -8.66
CA GLY A 208 -26.35 15.61 -9.11
C GLY A 208 -26.55 15.80 -10.61
N ILE A 209 -25.47 15.97 -11.37
CA ILE A 209 -25.53 16.24 -12.81
C ILE A 209 -25.48 14.89 -13.54
N PHE A 210 -26.56 14.52 -14.23
CA PHE A 210 -26.61 13.30 -15.03
C PHE A 210 -26.53 13.65 -16.52
N ILE A 211 -25.54 13.08 -17.20
CA ILE A 211 -25.22 13.38 -18.60
C ILE A 211 -25.60 12.23 -19.53
N GLY A 212 -25.79 12.55 -20.82
CA GLY A 212 -26.11 11.58 -21.86
C GLY A 212 -24.93 10.70 -22.27
N PRO A 213 -25.18 9.66 -23.09
CA PRO A 213 -24.11 8.79 -23.61
C PRO A 213 -23.10 9.54 -24.48
N ASP A 214 -23.56 10.50 -25.30
CA ASP A 214 -22.71 11.24 -26.25
C ASP A 214 -22.09 12.53 -25.68
N ASP A 215 -22.33 12.83 -24.40
CA ASP A 215 -21.75 14.00 -23.73
C ASP A 215 -20.37 13.65 -23.15
N HIS A 216 -19.33 13.98 -23.90
CA HIS A 216 -17.94 13.79 -23.52
C HIS A 216 -17.26 15.06 -22.98
N VAL A 217 -18.03 16.09 -22.66
CA VAL A 217 -17.50 17.41 -22.26
C VAL A 217 -17.93 17.77 -20.84
N THR A 218 -19.20 17.59 -20.50
CA THR A 218 -19.76 18.06 -19.24
C THR A 218 -19.31 17.18 -18.08
N ASN A 219 -18.84 17.77 -16.98
CA ASN A 219 -18.55 17.03 -15.76
C ASN A 219 -19.87 16.60 -15.09
N GLY A 220 -20.05 15.31 -14.85
CA GLY A 220 -21.29 14.75 -14.32
C GLY A 220 -21.20 13.25 -14.13
N TYR A 221 -22.35 12.58 -14.13
CA TYR A 221 -22.48 11.14 -13.93
C TYR A 221 -23.25 10.52 -15.08
N ARG A 222 -22.78 9.36 -15.55
CA ARG A 222 -23.52 8.54 -16.50
C ARG A 222 -24.15 7.35 -15.76
N ARG A 223 -25.39 7.02 -16.11
CA ARG A 223 -26.07 5.83 -15.58
C ARG A 223 -25.58 4.59 -16.30
N TYR A 224 -25.42 3.51 -15.56
CA TYR A 224 -25.10 2.20 -16.10
C TYR A 224 -25.85 1.15 -15.30
N GLU A 225 -26.81 0.47 -15.94
CA GLU A 225 -27.79 -0.36 -15.25
C GLU A 225 -28.48 0.43 -14.11
N ASP A 226 -28.38 -0.05 -12.87
CA ASP A 226 -28.90 0.53 -11.63
C ASP A 226 -27.83 1.28 -10.82
N VAL A 227 -26.63 1.49 -11.38
CA VAL A 227 -25.56 2.31 -10.81
C VAL A 227 -25.26 3.53 -11.69
N SER A 228 -24.29 4.34 -11.26
CA SER A 228 -23.77 5.46 -12.03
C SER A 228 -22.28 5.62 -11.77
N TYR A 229 -21.58 6.29 -12.69
CA TYR A 229 -20.16 6.54 -12.59
C TYR A 229 -19.82 7.98 -13.01
N PRO A 230 -18.77 8.59 -12.44
CA PRO A 230 -18.41 9.96 -12.73
C PRO A 230 -17.68 10.06 -14.07
N CYS A 231 -18.00 11.12 -14.79
CA CYS A 231 -17.27 11.59 -15.96
C CYS A 231 -16.78 13.01 -15.66
N PHE A 232 -15.48 13.23 -15.72
CA PHE A 232 -14.89 14.52 -15.40
C PHE A 232 -13.56 14.75 -16.12
N THR A 233 -13.18 16.01 -16.29
CA THR A 233 -11.87 16.38 -16.86
C THR A 233 -10.89 16.72 -15.74
N THR A 234 -9.72 16.06 -15.74
CA THR A 234 -8.65 16.31 -14.76
C THR A 234 -7.96 17.65 -14.99
N ALA A 235 -7.10 18.07 -14.05
CA ALA A 235 -6.34 19.32 -14.19
C ALA A 235 -5.41 19.31 -15.42
N LYS A 236 -4.89 18.15 -15.83
CA LYS A 236 -4.10 18.01 -17.07
C LYS A 236 -4.94 17.83 -18.33
N GLY A 237 -6.27 17.93 -18.24
CA GLY A 237 -7.16 17.86 -19.40
C GLY A 237 -7.55 16.43 -19.82
N HIS A 238 -7.24 15.41 -19.02
CA HIS A 238 -7.68 14.05 -19.32
C HIS A 238 -9.17 13.91 -19.03
N ARG A 239 -9.98 13.55 -20.04
CA ARG A 239 -11.41 13.27 -19.85
C ARG A 239 -11.58 11.85 -19.30
N VAL A 240 -11.75 11.74 -18.00
CA VAL A 240 -12.06 10.49 -17.31
C VAL A 240 -13.53 10.17 -17.48
N GLU A 241 -13.85 8.99 -18.01
CA GLU A 241 -15.18 8.39 -17.97
C GLU A 241 -15.03 7.06 -17.28
N LEU A 242 -15.24 7.03 -15.95
CA LEU A 242 -14.65 6.02 -15.06
C LEU A 242 -14.83 4.57 -15.51
N ARG A 243 -15.98 4.24 -16.12
CA ARG A 243 -16.27 2.92 -16.67
C ARG A 243 -15.52 2.61 -17.97
N GLU A 244 -15.45 3.58 -18.88
CA GLU A 244 -14.98 3.38 -20.25
C GLU A 244 -13.46 3.59 -20.38
N GLY A 245 -12.88 4.45 -19.54
CA GLY A 245 -11.47 4.81 -19.56
C GLY A 245 -11.24 6.31 -19.76
N LEU A 246 -10.13 6.66 -20.41
CA LEU A 246 -9.87 8.06 -20.78
C LEU A 246 -10.37 8.31 -22.20
N TRP A 247 -11.37 9.17 -22.34
CA TRP A 247 -11.89 9.59 -23.63
C TRP A 247 -10.83 10.35 -24.43
N GLN A 248 -10.73 10.00 -25.71
CA GLN A 248 -9.96 10.66 -26.75
C GLN A 248 -10.90 10.97 -27.93
N GLU A 249 -10.42 11.69 -28.95
CA GLU A 249 -11.24 12.22 -30.05
C GLU A 249 -12.28 11.23 -30.63
N ASN A 250 -11.93 9.95 -30.76
CA ASN A 250 -12.82 8.94 -31.33
C ASN A 250 -12.81 7.59 -30.57
N GLY A 251 -12.42 7.57 -29.30
CA GLY A 251 -12.36 6.31 -28.53
C GLY A 251 -11.81 6.45 -27.12
N TYR A 252 -11.50 5.32 -26.50
CA TYR A 252 -11.01 5.28 -25.12
C TYR A 252 -9.64 4.64 -25.02
N SER A 253 -8.78 5.22 -24.19
CA SER A 253 -7.52 4.60 -23.76
C SER A 253 -7.69 3.92 -22.40
N SER A 254 -6.99 2.79 -22.22
CA SER A 254 -7.13 1.89 -21.08
C SER A 254 -6.12 2.13 -19.95
N ASN A 255 -5.29 3.18 -20.07
CA ASN A 255 -4.28 3.58 -19.08
C ASN A 255 -4.87 4.35 -17.89
N LEU A 256 -6.13 4.08 -17.53
CA LEU A 256 -6.78 4.59 -16.32
C LEU A 256 -6.66 3.53 -15.21
N LYS A 257 -6.12 3.93 -14.06
CA LYS A 257 -5.98 3.10 -12.87
C LYS A 257 -6.76 3.69 -11.71
N LEU A 258 -7.28 2.82 -10.84
CA LEU A 258 -7.85 3.21 -9.56
C LEU A 258 -7.11 2.51 -8.42
N ILE A 259 -6.62 3.28 -7.47
CA ILE A 259 -6.19 2.79 -6.16
C ILE A 259 -7.24 3.27 -5.15
N ASN A 260 -7.88 2.33 -4.46
CA ASN A 260 -8.94 2.60 -3.50
C ASN A 260 -8.38 2.62 -2.09
N VAL A 261 -8.43 3.75 -1.38
CA VAL A 261 -7.78 3.93 -0.07
C VAL A 261 -8.80 4.36 1.01
N PRO A 262 -9.71 3.47 1.44
CA PRO A 262 -10.64 3.78 2.54
C PRO A 262 -9.95 3.88 3.90
N VAL A 263 -10.52 4.68 4.80
CA VAL A 263 -10.30 4.54 6.25
C VAL A 263 -11.21 3.46 6.83
N LEU A 264 -10.67 2.61 7.71
CA LEU A 264 -11.45 1.60 8.43
C LEU A 264 -12.25 2.24 9.56
N LYS A 265 -13.56 2.01 9.59
CA LYS A 265 -14.43 2.55 10.64
C LYS A 265 -15.73 1.79 10.82
N HIS A 266 -16.32 1.99 12.00
CA HIS A 266 -17.76 1.78 12.18
C HIS A 266 -18.53 2.83 11.37
N HIS A 267 -19.61 2.40 10.71
CA HIS A 267 -20.44 3.30 9.90
C HIS A 267 -21.72 3.69 10.63
N ASP A 268 -22.58 2.72 10.92
CA ASP A 268 -23.89 2.96 11.51
C ASP A 268 -24.45 1.67 12.12
N THR A 269 -25.54 1.77 12.88
CA THR A 269 -26.28 0.62 13.38
C THR A 269 -27.47 0.34 12.47
N GLY A 270 -27.51 -0.84 11.86
CA GLY A 270 -28.62 -1.28 11.00
C GLY A 270 -28.44 -0.96 9.51
N GLY A 271 -27.34 -0.31 9.14
CA GLY A 271 -26.94 -0.07 7.74
C GLY A 271 -25.80 -0.99 7.32
N SER A 272 -24.64 -0.41 7.03
CA SER A 272 -23.46 -1.18 6.60
C SER A 272 -22.65 -1.74 7.76
N GLU A 273 -22.83 -1.20 8.97
CA GLU A 273 -22.05 -1.48 10.20
C GLU A 273 -20.59 -1.02 10.11
N ILE A 274 -19.93 -1.27 8.99
CA ILE A 274 -18.54 -0.92 8.74
C ILE A 274 -18.39 -0.14 7.44
N THR A 275 -17.30 0.60 7.33
CA THR A 275 -16.79 1.13 6.06
C THR A 275 -15.36 0.66 5.88
N ALA A 276 -15.14 0.02 4.75
CA ALA A 276 -13.86 -0.45 4.25
C ALA A 276 -13.88 -0.35 2.70
N SER A 277 -13.20 -1.23 1.97
CA SER A 277 -12.98 -1.14 0.53
C SER A 277 -14.25 -1.14 -0.32
N LEU A 278 -15.22 -2.03 -0.06
CA LEU A 278 -16.42 -2.13 -0.88
C LEU A 278 -17.34 -0.92 -0.69
N LYS A 279 -17.67 -0.60 0.56
CA LYS A 279 -18.56 0.52 0.89
C LYS A 279 -18.01 1.88 0.41
N HIS A 280 -16.68 1.99 0.26
CA HIS A 280 -16.04 3.23 -0.17
C HIS A 280 -16.39 3.68 -1.60
N PHE A 281 -16.88 2.77 -2.44
CA PHE A 281 -17.42 3.11 -3.77
C PHE A 281 -18.66 4.02 -3.72
N TYR A 282 -19.22 4.25 -2.53
CA TYR A 282 -20.30 5.22 -2.31
C TYR A 282 -19.84 6.66 -2.58
N GLY A 283 -18.53 6.88 -2.57
CA GLY A 283 -17.89 8.11 -3.03
C GLY A 283 -17.54 8.12 -4.53
N LEU A 284 -18.02 7.15 -5.31
CA LEU A 284 -17.89 7.09 -6.76
C LEU A 284 -19.24 6.90 -7.46
N VAL A 285 -20.21 6.21 -6.85
CA VAL A 285 -21.60 6.18 -7.35
C VAL A 285 -22.33 7.44 -6.88
N SER A 286 -23.12 8.08 -7.76
CA SER A 286 -23.99 9.18 -7.32
C SER A 286 -25.09 8.65 -6.41
N MET A 287 -25.48 9.43 -5.40
CA MET A 287 -26.67 9.16 -4.57
C MET A 287 -27.87 10.06 -4.93
N ALA A 288 -27.73 10.89 -5.96
CA ALA A 288 -28.69 11.93 -6.31
C ALA A 288 -29.75 11.49 -7.35
N ASP A 289 -29.78 10.21 -7.72
CA ASP A 289 -30.75 9.62 -8.66
C ASP A 289 -31.96 8.95 -7.97
N GLY A 290 -32.14 9.15 -6.67
CA GLY A 290 -33.26 8.59 -5.90
C GLY A 290 -33.03 7.18 -5.35
N TYR A 291 -31.90 6.53 -5.66
CA TYR A 291 -31.60 5.17 -5.19
C TYR A 291 -30.82 5.11 -3.87
N SER A 292 -30.55 6.24 -3.23
CA SER A 292 -29.74 6.31 -2.00
C SER A 292 -30.23 5.35 -0.91
N GLY A 293 -31.53 5.26 -0.67
CA GLY A 293 -32.10 4.35 0.34
C GLY A 293 -31.87 2.87 0.00
N TYR A 294 -32.15 2.46 -1.24
CA TYR A 294 -31.86 1.10 -1.68
C TYR A 294 -30.39 0.75 -1.50
N ARG A 295 -29.50 1.63 -2.00
CA ARG A 295 -28.05 1.44 -1.91
C ARG A 295 -27.61 1.36 -0.45
N HIS A 296 -28.04 2.23 0.45
CA HIS A 296 -27.55 2.18 1.84
C HIS A 296 -27.93 0.92 2.62
N TYR A 297 -29.03 0.24 2.24
CA TYR A 297 -29.59 -0.86 3.01
C TYR A 297 -29.78 -2.14 2.19
N ALA A 298 -30.82 -2.19 1.35
CA ALA A 298 -31.27 -3.42 0.72
C ALA A 298 -30.29 -3.94 -0.35
N GLY A 299 -29.72 -3.05 -1.15
CA GLY A 299 -28.86 -3.34 -2.30
C GLY A 299 -27.39 -3.04 -2.11
N LEU A 300 -26.90 -2.90 -0.87
CA LEU A 300 -25.53 -2.47 -0.59
C LEU A 300 -24.49 -3.35 -1.28
N GLY A 301 -24.54 -4.65 -1.01
CA GLY A 301 -23.57 -5.60 -1.55
C GLY A 301 -23.57 -5.66 -3.07
N GLU A 302 -24.77 -5.71 -3.67
CA GLU A 302 -24.92 -5.68 -5.14
C GLU A 302 -24.35 -4.40 -5.74
N THR A 303 -24.68 -3.24 -5.15
CA THR A 303 -24.20 -1.93 -5.62
C THR A 303 -22.67 -1.87 -5.58
N CYS A 304 -22.06 -2.24 -4.45
CA CYS A 304 -20.61 -2.28 -4.30
C CYS A 304 -19.97 -3.26 -5.28
N GLY A 305 -20.48 -4.49 -5.36
CA GLY A 305 -19.97 -5.52 -6.27
C GLY A 305 -20.03 -5.08 -7.73
N LYS A 306 -21.14 -4.46 -8.15
CA LYS A 306 -21.34 -3.95 -9.52
C LYS A 306 -20.40 -2.80 -9.86
N MET A 307 -20.18 -1.87 -8.93
CA MET A 307 -19.20 -0.80 -9.11
C MET A 307 -17.78 -1.37 -9.30
N VAL A 308 -17.38 -2.36 -8.52
CA VAL A 308 -16.05 -2.98 -8.62
C VAL A 308 -15.87 -3.76 -9.93
N VAL A 309 -16.83 -4.61 -10.30
CA VAL A 309 -16.65 -5.52 -11.44
C VAL A 309 -17.07 -4.93 -12.79
N SER A 310 -17.99 -3.95 -12.81
CA SER A 310 -18.59 -3.44 -14.06
C SER A 310 -18.37 -1.96 -14.33
N VAL A 311 -17.89 -1.19 -13.33
CA VAL A 311 -17.46 0.20 -13.55
C VAL A 311 -15.95 0.25 -13.54
N ILE A 312 -15.31 0.02 -12.40
CA ILE A 312 -13.84 0.03 -12.35
C ILE A 312 -13.33 -0.89 -11.24
N THR A 313 -12.50 -1.86 -11.63
CA THR A 313 -11.79 -2.69 -10.69
C THR A 313 -10.54 -1.96 -10.20
N PRO A 314 -10.39 -1.69 -8.89
CA PRO A 314 -9.15 -1.12 -8.36
C PRO A 314 -7.99 -2.07 -8.64
N VAL A 315 -6.84 -1.53 -9.07
CA VAL A 315 -5.62 -2.35 -9.17
C VAL A 315 -5.09 -2.74 -7.80
N LEU A 316 -5.47 -1.97 -6.77
CA LEU A 316 -5.18 -2.26 -5.37
C LEU A 316 -6.21 -1.55 -4.48
N ASN A 317 -6.70 -2.27 -3.47
CA ASN A 317 -7.41 -1.69 -2.34
C ASN A 317 -6.43 -1.62 -1.17
N ILE A 318 -6.37 -0.48 -0.47
CA ILE A 318 -5.51 -0.26 0.70
C ILE A 318 -6.39 0.28 1.83
N ILE A 319 -6.67 -0.54 2.84
CA ILE A 319 -7.38 -0.08 4.03
C ILE A 319 -6.39 0.65 4.94
N ASP A 320 -6.64 1.94 5.15
CA ASP A 320 -6.04 2.73 6.22
C ASP A 320 -6.66 2.33 7.56
N ALA A 321 -5.88 1.62 8.36
CA ALA A 321 -6.18 1.27 9.74
C ALA A 321 -5.08 1.79 10.69
N ILE A 322 -4.44 2.92 10.36
CA ILE A 322 -3.50 3.56 11.29
C ILE A 322 -4.32 4.12 12.46
N TRP A 323 -5.37 4.86 12.12
CA TRP A 323 -6.44 5.23 13.03
C TRP A 323 -7.74 4.57 12.59
N VAL A 324 -8.43 3.93 13.53
CA VAL A 324 -9.71 3.25 13.32
C VAL A 324 -10.79 3.97 14.10
N SER A 325 -11.81 4.47 13.40
CA SER A 325 -12.95 5.13 14.03
C SER A 325 -14.01 4.11 14.42
N HIS A 326 -13.75 3.37 15.50
CA HIS A 326 -14.53 2.18 15.87
C HIS A 326 -15.90 2.47 16.50
N ARG A 327 -16.16 3.71 16.97
CA ARG A 327 -17.45 4.08 17.58
C ARG A 327 -18.16 5.27 16.93
N SER A 328 -17.53 5.94 15.98
CA SER A 328 -18.10 7.12 15.32
C SER A 328 -17.67 7.19 13.87
N LEU A 329 -18.61 7.21 12.94
CA LEU A 329 -18.32 7.31 11.51
C LEU A 329 -17.58 8.60 11.12
N THR A 330 -17.72 9.65 11.95
CA THR A 330 -17.11 10.96 11.75
C THR A 330 -15.66 11.00 12.24
N GLY A 331 -15.22 9.97 12.98
CA GLY A 331 -13.89 9.90 13.59
C GLY A 331 -13.57 10.99 14.60
N TYR A 332 -14.62 11.51 15.25
CA TYR A 332 -14.55 12.47 16.34
C TYR A 332 -15.77 12.26 17.28
N PRO A 333 -15.66 12.51 18.60
CA PRO A 333 -14.47 12.94 19.36
C PRO A 333 -13.37 11.87 19.41
N ALA A 334 -12.15 12.25 19.79
CA ALA A 334 -11.00 11.35 19.86
C ALA A 334 -11.22 10.10 20.73
N SER A 335 -12.12 10.16 21.72
CA SER A 335 -12.50 8.99 22.54
C SER A 335 -13.27 7.90 21.79
N THR A 336 -13.65 8.15 20.53
CA THR A 336 -14.33 7.19 19.64
C THR A 336 -13.40 6.53 18.62
N THR A 337 -12.10 6.83 18.71
CA THR A 337 -11.08 6.38 17.77
C THR A 337 -10.03 5.56 18.49
N PHE A 338 -9.39 4.65 17.75
CA PHE A 338 -8.34 3.79 18.24
C PHE A 338 -7.15 3.82 17.28
N ARG A 339 -5.94 3.90 17.81
CA ARG A 339 -4.73 3.92 16.99
C ARG A 339 -4.20 2.50 16.80
N ALA A 340 -4.59 1.86 15.69
CA ALA A 340 -4.25 0.48 15.41
C ALA A 340 -2.88 0.32 14.70
N ASN A 341 -2.34 1.37 14.09
CA ASN A 341 -1.01 1.38 13.45
C ASN A 341 -0.81 0.29 12.39
N GLN A 342 -1.85 0.06 11.58
CA GLN A 342 -1.89 -1.03 10.61
C GLN A 342 -2.32 -0.56 9.22
N LEU A 343 -1.89 -1.29 8.21
CA LEU A 343 -2.40 -1.18 6.84
C LEU A 343 -2.73 -2.58 6.33
N LEU A 344 -3.78 -2.69 5.53
CA LEU A 344 -4.07 -3.91 4.77
C LEU A 344 -4.22 -3.58 3.30
N ALA A 345 -3.80 -4.49 2.43
CA ALA A 345 -4.10 -4.36 1.01
C ALA A 345 -4.42 -5.70 0.36
N SER A 346 -5.21 -5.64 -0.71
CA SER A 346 -5.51 -6.77 -1.58
C SER A 346 -6.14 -6.28 -2.89
N GLN A 347 -6.09 -7.13 -3.91
CA GLN A 347 -6.90 -6.99 -5.11
C GLN A 347 -8.32 -7.56 -4.92
N ASP A 348 -8.54 -8.37 -3.88
CA ASP A 348 -9.86 -8.87 -3.48
C ASP A 348 -10.47 -7.99 -2.38
N PRO A 349 -11.39 -7.06 -2.71
CA PRO A 349 -12.01 -6.19 -1.72
C PRO A 349 -12.99 -6.92 -0.78
N VAL A 350 -13.51 -8.10 -1.14
CA VAL A 350 -14.41 -8.87 -0.27
C VAL A 350 -13.59 -9.51 0.84
N ALA A 351 -12.49 -10.18 0.49
CA ALA A 351 -11.60 -10.80 1.46
C ALA A 351 -10.97 -9.75 2.38
N LEU A 352 -10.57 -8.62 1.79
CA LEU A 352 -9.97 -7.51 2.53
C LEU A 352 -10.94 -6.90 3.56
N ASP A 353 -12.21 -6.67 3.18
CA ASP A 353 -13.24 -6.16 4.10
C ASP A 353 -13.56 -7.18 5.19
N TYR A 354 -13.70 -8.47 4.83
CA TYR A 354 -13.92 -9.55 5.79
C TYR A 354 -12.80 -9.60 6.84
N TRP A 355 -11.54 -9.60 6.39
CA TRP A 355 -10.36 -9.72 7.24
C TRP A 355 -10.20 -8.49 8.15
N ALA A 356 -10.33 -7.28 7.60
CA ALA A 356 -10.22 -6.04 8.38
C ALA A 356 -11.34 -5.92 9.42
N ALA A 357 -12.56 -6.34 9.09
CA ALA A 357 -13.67 -6.38 10.04
C ALA A 357 -13.37 -7.31 11.23
N LYS A 358 -12.90 -8.53 10.96
CA LYS A 358 -12.65 -9.55 11.98
C LYS A 358 -11.43 -9.26 12.84
N TYR A 359 -10.29 -9.00 12.22
CA TYR A 359 -9.00 -9.00 12.89
C TYR A 359 -8.53 -7.63 13.35
N ILE A 360 -9.19 -6.56 12.93
CA ILE A 360 -8.87 -5.20 13.37
C ILE A 360 -10.07 -4.56 14.06
N LEU A 361 -11.16 -4.32 13.32
CA LEU A 361 -12.26 -3.52 13.86
C LEU A 361 -12.95 -4.22 15.05
N PHE A 362 -13.40 -5.47 14.86
CA PHE A 362 -13.99 -6.26 15.93
C PHE A 362 -13.03 -6.48 17.11
N ALA A 363 -11.75 -6.69 16.82
CA ALA A 363 -10.73 -6.94 17.85
C ALA A 363 -10.49 -5.75 18.80
N ILE A 364 -10.88 -4.53 18.42
CA ILE A 364 -10.71 -3.33 19.26
C ILE A 364 -11.62 -3.36 20.49
N ASP A 365 -12.88 -3.75 20.34
CA ASP A 365 -13.86 -3.67 21.43
C ASP A 365 -14.81 -4.87 21.56
N ASN A 366 -14.61 -5.92 20.76
CA ASN A 366 -15.44 -7.13 20.72
C ASN A 366 -16.93 -6.85 20.43
N ASN A 367 -17.27 -5.71 19.81
CA ASN A 367 -18.62 -5.44 19.38
C ASN A 367 -19.00 -6.38 18.24
N PHE A 368 -19.83 -7.39 18.51
CA PHE A 368 -20.21 -8.40 17.52
C PHE A 368 -20.83 -7.81 16.25
N ARG A 369 -21.38 -6.58 16.28
CA ARG A 369 -21.85 -5.90 15.06
C ARG A 369 -20.75 -5.60 14.05
N HIS A 370 -19.50 -5.54 14.49
CA HIS A 370 -18.33 -5.36 13.61
C HIS A 370 -17.75 -6.69 13.10
N HIS A 371 -18.16 -7.83 13.65
CA HIS A 371 -17.70 -9.13 13.19
C HIS A 371 -18.29 -9.42 11.80
N PRO A 372 -17.53 -9.97 10.83
CA PRO A 372 -18.07 -10.18 9.48
C PRO A 372 -19.21 -11.20 9.42
N ASP A 373 -19.34 -12.07 10.43
CA ASP A 373 -20.48 -12.99 10.56
C ASP A 373 -21.73 -12.35 11.17
N PHE A 374 -21.67 -11.07 11.56
CA PHE A 374 -22.87 -10.33 11.91
C PHE A 374 -23.85 -10.32 10.72
N PRO A 375 -25.15 -10.65 10.91
CA PRO A 375 -26.07 -10.86 9.79
C PRO A 375 -26.14 -9.71 8.78
N GLY A 376 -25.96 -8.47 9.23
CA GLY A 376 -25.89 -7.30 8.34
C GLY A 376 -24.67 -7.34 7.41
N ILE A 377 -23.48 -7.56 7.99
CA ILE A 377 -22.21 -7.60 7.25
C ILE A 377 -22.12 -8.82 6.35
N GLU A 378 -22.45 -10.00 6.91
CA GLU A 378 -22.41 -11.26 6.19
C GLU A 378 -23.26 -11.20 4.92
N LYS A 379 -24.48 -10.64 5.03
CA LYS A 379 -25.41 -10.51 3.91
C LYS A 379 -24.82 -9.67 2.78
N TRP A 380 -24.28 -8.48 3.07
CA TRP A 380 -23.83 -7.60 2.00
C TRP A 380 -22.45 -8.01 1.45
N LEU A 381 -21.58 -8.63 2.25
CA LEU A 381 -20.34 -9.25 1.74
C LEU A 381 -20.64 -10.43 0.82
N ARG A 382 -21.60 -11.30 1.20
CA ARG A 382 -22.05 -12.41 0.35
C ARG A 382 -22.61 -11.90 -0.97
N ALA A 383 -23.48 -10.90 -0.93
CA ALA A 383 -24.07 -10.32 -2.14
C ALA A 383 -23.00 -9.68 -3.05
N ALA A 384 -22.04 -8.92 -2.50
CA ALA A 384 -20.94 -8.36 -3.28
C ALA A 384 -20.10 -9.45 -3.95
N ARG A 385 -19.74 -10.49 -3.19
CA ARG A 385 -19.01 -11.67 -3.70
C ARG A 385 -19.75 -12.33 -4.86
N GLU A 386 -21.06 -12.56 -4.71
CA GLU A 386 -21.90 -13.18 -5.73
C GLU A 386 -22.00 -12.31 -6.98
N THR A 387 -22.25 -11.00 -6.84
CA THR A 387 -22.30 -10.06 -7.97
C THR A 387 -20.98 -10.04 -8.75
N ILE A 388 -19.84 -10.02 -8.06
CA ILE A 388 -18.51 -10.01 -8.71
C ILE A 388 -18.26 -11.35 -9.42
N ASN A 389 -18.40 -12.47 -8.71
CA ASN A 389 -18.05 -13.78 -9.24
C ASN A 389 -18.97 -14.23 -10.38
N THR A 390 -20.27 -13.91 -10.32
CA THR A 390 -21.22 -14.24 -11.41
C THR A 390 -20.95 -13.44 -12.68
N ARG A 391 -20.23 -12.32 -12.59
CA ARG A 391 -19.80 -11.50 -13.74
C ARG A 391 -18.40 -11.87 -14.24
N GLY A 392 -17.87 -13.02 -13.84
CA GLY A 392 -16.60 -13.55 -14.35
C GLY A 392 -15.38 -13.13 -13.55
N GLY A 393 -15.54 -12.51 -12.38
CA GLY A 393 -14.42 -12.22 -11.50
C GLY A 393 -13.70 -10.90 -11.80
N LEU A 394 -12.49 -10.72 -11.25
CA LEU A 394 -11.74 -9.45 -11.34
C LEU A 394 -10.49 -9.50 -12.22
N LYS A 395 -10.09 -10.67 -12.72
CA LYS A 395 -8.79 -10.88 -13.35
C LYS A 395 -8.64 -10.05 -14.62
N ASP A 396 -7.64 -9.20 -14.64
CA ASP A 396 -7.22 -8.39 -15.78
C ASP A 396 -5.70 -8.23 -15.74
N LEU A 397 -4.99 -9.15 -16.41
CA LEU A 397 -3.53 -9.15 -16.45
C LEU A 397 -2.95 -7.92 -17.16
N SER A 398 -3.72 -7.30 -18.07
CA SER A 398 -3.33 -6.04 -18.72
C SER A 398 -3.26 -4.89 -17.71
N LYS A 399 -4.01 -4.99 -16.61
CA LYS A 399 -3.97 -4.06 -15.49
C LYS A 399 -3.17 -4.54 -14.28
N GLY A 400 -2.68 -5.78 -14.31
CA GLY A 400 -1.90 -6.38 -13.22
C GLY A 400 -2.79 -6.95 -12.14
N ILE A 401 -4.04 -7.29 -12.47
CA ILE A 401 -5.04 -7.83 -11.55
C ILE A 401 -5.09 -9.35 -11.72
N PHE A 402 -4.74 -10.06 -10.66
CA PHE A 402 -4.56 -11.52 -10.67
C PHE A 402 -5.73 -12.27 -10.03
N VAL A 403 -6.55 -11.59 -9.23
CA VAL A 403 -7.70 -12.18 -8.54
C VAL A 403 -8.75 -12.59 -9.58
N ASP A 404 -8.89 -13.90 -9.78
CA ASP A 404 -9.96 -14.46 -10.61
C ASP A 404 -11.29 -14.28 -9.89
N ARG A 405 -11.50 -14.99 -8.79
CA ARG A 405 -12.72 -14.91 -7.99
C ARG A 405 -12.45 -14.25 -6.65
N VAL A 406 -13.41 -13.48 -6.16
CA VAL A 406 -13.36 -12.90 -4.81
C VAL A 406 -13.97 -13.84 -3.77
N THR A 407 -13.55 -13.73 -2.52
CA THR A 407 -13.98 -14.64 -1.46
C THR A 407 -14.24 -13.95 -0.11
N LYS A 408 -15.05 -14.61 0.71
CA LYS A 408 -15.22 -14.32 2.15
C LYS A 408 -14.82 -15.53 3.01
N ASP A 409 -14.31 -16.59 2.39
CA ASP A 409 -13.87 -17.80 3.07
C ASP A 409 -12.39 -17.67 3.41
N GLU A 410 -12.04 -17.72 4.68
CA GLU A 410 -10.65 -17.59 5.13
C GLU A 410 -9.76 -18.73 4.63
N ALA A 411 -10.33 -19.91 4.31
CA ALA A 411 -9.57 -21.00 3.72
C ALA A 411 -9.08 -20.69 2.29
N GLU A 412 -9.68 -19.68 1.64
CA GLU A 412 -9.32 -19.17 0.31
C GLU A 412 -8.51 -17.86 0.40
N MET A 413 -8.00 -17.49 1.60
CA MET A 413 -7.21 -16.29 1.83
C MET A 413 -5.76 -16.65 2.14
N ASN A 414 -4.81 -16.08 1.40
CA ASN A 414 -3.38 -16.18 1.69
C ASN A 414 -2.90 -14.88 2.35
N VAL A 415 -2.78 -14.87 3.68
CA VAL A 415 -2.43 -13.66 4.41
C VAL A 415 -0.94 -13.58 4.65
N HIS A 416 -0.29 -12.64 3.96
CA HIS A 416 1.08 -12.23 4.19
C HIS A 416 1.10 -11.12 5.23
N SER A 417 1.96 -11.22 6.23
CA SER A 417 2.08 -10.17 7.25
C SER A 417 3.52 -9.83 7.59
N ALA A 418 3.78 -8.56 7.87
CA ALA A 418 5.09 -8.07 8.27
C ALA A 418 4.98 -6.90 9.26
N GLU A 419 6.04 -6.72 10.04
CA GLU A 419 6.24 -5.50 10.83
C GLU A 419 6.75 -4.37 9.93
N ALA A 420 6.30 -3.15 10.20
CA ALA A 420 6.76 -1.97 9.49
C ALA A 420 8.29 -1.82 9.61
N GLY A 421 8.97 -1.69 8.47
CA GLY A 421 10.43 -1.53 8.38
C GLY A 421 11.22 -2.84 8.25
N ASN A 422 10.59 -4.02 8.28
CA ASN A 422 11.30 -5.30 8.14
C ASN A 422 12.18 -5.39 6.88
N PHE A 423 11.74 -4.79 5.77
CA PHE A 423 12.49 -4.77 4.51
C PHE A 423 13.83 -4.02 4.61
N LEU A 424 13.96 -3.05 5.53
CA LEU A 424 15.21 -2.30 5.72
C LEU A 424 16.37 -3.19 6.14
N HIS A 425 16.10 -4.37 6.71
CA HIS A 425 17.12 -5.35 7.05
C HIS A 425 17.58 -6.22 5.86
N GLN A 426 16.86 -6.19 4.73
CA GLN A 426 17.10 -7.05 3.58
C GLN A 426 18.05 -6.41 2.55
N ILE A 427 17.99 -5.09 2.37
CA ILE A 427 18.80 -4.38 1.37
C ILE A 427 20.21 -4.12 1.93
N LYS A 428 21.26 -4.52 1.20
CA LYS A 428 22.66 -4.23 1.57
C LYS A 428 23.39 -3.55 0.43
N MET A 429 24.10 -2.48 0.73
CA MET A 429 25.09 -1.87 -0.15
C MET A 429 26.38 -2.70 -0.15
N SER A 430 27.09 -2.70 -1.27
CA SER A 430 28.45 -3.23 -1.40
C SER A 430 29.29 -2.31 -2.27
N VAL A 431 30.53 -2.05 -1.88
CA VAL A 431 31.50 -1.29 -2.68
C VAL A 431 32.69 -2.17 -3.05
N CYS A 432 33.17 -2.05 -4.28
CA CYS A 432 34.37 -2.75 -4.73
C CYS A 432 35.24 -1.81 -5.57
N PRO A 433 36.49 -1.53 -5.15
CA PRO A 433 37.10 -1.89 -3.86
C PRO A 433 36.57 -1.04 -2.68
N ALA A 434 36.62 -1.58 -1.46
CA ALA A 434 36.25 -0.86 -0.22
C ALA A 434 37.43 -0.09 0.42
N GLU A 435 38.66 -0.41 0.05
CA GLU A 435 39.88 0.28 0.49
C GLU A 435 40.71 0.71 -0.73
N LEU A 436 41.11 1.97 -0.73
CA LEU A 436 41.86 2.61 -1.80
C LEU A 436 43.21 3.10 -1.26
N SER A 437 44.29 2.68 -1.92
CA SER A 437 45.64 3.17 -1.61
C SER A 437 46.16 4.09 -2.72
N PHE A 438 46.63 5.27 -2.36
CA PHE A 438 47.23 6.27 -3.25
C PHE A 438 48.67 6.52 -2.83
N VAL A 439 49.59 6.54 -3.80
CA VAL A 439 51.01 6.77 -3.56
C VAL A 439 51.48 7.96 -4.38
N PHE A 440 52.01 8.97 -3.73
CA PHE A 440 52.64 10.14 -4.36
C PHE A 440 54.15 10.05 -4.14
N ALA A 441 54.88 9.72 -5.21
CA ALA A 441 56.34 9.71 -5.20
C ALA A 441 56.86 11.12 -5.50
N GLY A 442 57.97 11.52 -4.85
CA GLY A 442 58.51 12.89 -4.74
C GLY A 442 58.92 13.66 -6.00
N SER A 443 58.22 13.54 -7.12
CA SER A 443 58.30 14.50 -8.23
C SER A 443 57.15 15.51 -8.13
N ARG A 444 57.48 16.81 -8.15
CA ARG A 444 56.58 17.94 -7.86
C ARG A 444 55.37 18.10 -8.80
N GLY A 445 55.15 17.20 -9.76
CA GLY A 445 54.17 17.38 -10.85
C GLY A 445 52.77 16.82 -10.59
N ILE A 446 52.64 15.66 -9.95
CA ILE A 446 51.32 15.00 -9.79
C ILE A 446 50.78 15.28 -8.40
N LYS A 447 49.72 16.07 -8.33
CA LYS A 447 49.02 16.43 -7.08
C LYS A 447 47.65 15.78 -6.93
N ILE A 448 47.13 15.21 -8.00
CA ILE A 448 45.82 14.58 -8.02
C ILE A 448 45.97 13.14 -8.51
N LYS A 449 45.37 12.19 -7.79
CA LYS A 449 45.20 10.81 -8.24
C LYS A 449 43.77 10.38 -7.99
N GLU A 450 43.24 9.54 -8.86
CA GLU A 450 41.88 9.03 -8.76
C GLU A 450 41.83 7.52 -8.92
N LYS A 451 40.80 6.91 -8.33
CA LYS A 451 40.48 5.49 -8.44
C LYS A 451 38.97 5.34 -8.53
N GLU A 452 38.54 4.32 -9.27
CA GLU A 452 37.13 3.97 -9.39
C GLU A 452 36.71 2.99 -8.28
N VAL A 453 35.47 3.16 -7.81
CA VAL A 453 34.75 2.27 -6.91
C VAL A 453 33.39 1.98 -7.51
N MET A 454 33.04 0.70 -7.57
CA MET A 454 31.70 0.28 -7.97
C MET A 454 30.81 0.15 -6.75
N LEU A 455 29.77 0.98 -6.66
CA LEU A 455 28.67 0.82 -5.72
C LEU A 455 27.62 -0.11 -6.32
N SER A 456 27.25 -1.14 -5.55
CA SER A 456 26.18 -2.07 -5.87
C SER A 456 25.27 -2.27 -4.67
N PHE A 457 24.09 -2.82 -4.92
CA PHE A 457 23.08 -3.15 -3.93
C PHE A 457 22.70 -4.63 -4.09
N SER A 458 22.32 -5.30 -2.99
CA SER A 458 21.80 -6.68 -3.03
C SER A 458 20.59 -6.80 -3.94
N GLU A 459 19.77 -5.74 -3.97
CA GLU A 459 18.60 -5.62 -4.83
C GLU A 459 18.80 -4.57 -5.92
N ASN A 460 18.22 -4.80 -7.09
CA ASN A 460 18.37 -3.92 -8.25
C ASN A 460 17.28 -2.83 -8.29
N PHE A 461 17.17 -2.01 -7.25
CA PHE A 461 16.20 -0.91 -7.16
C PHE A 461 16.88 0.46 -7.39
N PRO A 462 16.21 1.49 -7.93
CA PRO A 462 16.73 2.86 -8.05
C PRO A 462 16.84 3.56 -6.68
N LEU A 463 17.65 3.00 -5.78
CA LEU A 463 17.90 3.53 -4.45
C LEU A 463 18.74 4.80 -4.55
N ARG A 464 18.23 5.91 -4.01
CA ARG A 464 18.99 7.15 -3.94
C ARG A 464 20.07 7.01 -2.88
N TRP A 465 21.28 7.42 -3.20
CA TRP A 465 22.41 7.44 -2.28
C TRP A 465 23.16 8.76 -2.40
N TRP A 466 23.85 9.15 -1.33
CA TRP A 466 24.81 10.26 -1.35
C TRP A 466 26.08 9.90 -0.60
N ALA A 467 27.17 10.60 -0.90
CA ALA A 467 28.49 10.35 -0.38
C ALA A 467 29.06 11.61 0.27
N GLU A 468 29.60 11.46 1.46
CA GLU A 468 30.27 12.53 2.21
C GLU A 468 31.68 12.09 2.59
N SER A 469 32.66 12.98 2.44
CA SER A 469 34.04 12.74 2.89
C SER A 469 34.27 13.39 4.24
N ASP A 470 35.05 12.75 5.11
CA ASP A 470 35.52 13.36 6.37
C ASP A 470 36.74 14.27 6.21
N SER A 471 37.25 14.41 4.99
CA SER A 471 38.54 15.02 4.71
C SER A 471 38.50 15.87 3.44
N ASP A 472 38.98 17.12 3.52
CA ASP A 472 39.01 18.04 2.38
C ASP A 472 39.93 17.58 1.24
N TRP A 473 40.94 16.74 1.53
CA TRP A 473 41.86 16.19 0.54
C TRP A 473 41.31 14.97 -0.20
N LEU A 474 40.19 14.38 0.26
CA LEU A 474 39.56 13.19 -0.31
C LEU A 474 38.20 13.60 -0.89
N ILE A 475 38.06 13.49 -2.20
CA ILE A 475 36.92 14.00 -2.96
C ILE A 475 36.21 12.82 -3.62
N VAL A 476 34.88 12.85 -3.65
CA VAL A 476 34.02 11.81 -4.24
C VAL A 476 33.13 12.38 -5.34
N GLU A 477 33.07 11.71 -6.49
CA GLU A 477 32.28 12.15 -7.64
C GLU A 477 31.66 10.94 -8.39
N PRO A 478 30.34 10.91 -8.63
CA PRO A 478 29.36 11.88 -8.17
C PRO A 478 29.14 11.77 -6.65
N ALA A 479 28.80 12.90 -6.00
CA ALA A 479 28.48 12.91 -4.56
C ALA A 479 27.08 12.39 -4.25
N SER A 480 26.27 12.10 -5.27
CA SER A 480 24.98 11.42 -5.14
C SER A 480 24.64 10.66 -6.42
N GLY A 481 23.75 9.68 -6.31
CA GLY A 481 23.33 8.88 -7.44
C GLY A 481 22.09 8.04 -7.15
N ILE A 482 21.72 7.22 -8.13
CA ILE A 482 20.58 6.33 -8.06
C ILE A 482 21.03 4.92 -8.46
N GLY A 483 20.74 3.94 -7.60
CA GLY A 483 21.08 2.54 -7.82
C GLY A 483 22.58 2.31 -8.00
N LYS A 484 22.92 1.22 -8.70
CA LYS A 484 24.31 0.85 -8.98
C LYS A 484 25.02 1.99 -9.70
N SER A 485 26.20 2.36 -9.20
CA SER A 485 26.89 3.56 -9.66
C SER A 485 28.40 3.35 -9.70
N ARG A 486 29.05 3.96 -10.68
CA ARG A 486 30.50 4.10 -10.72
C ARG A 486 30.88 5.41 -10.02
N ILE A 487 31.67 5.29 -8.96
CA ILE A 487 32.13 6.40 -8.13
C ILE A 487 33.62 6.61 -8.40
N ILE A 488 34.03 7.84 -8.67
CA ILE A 488 35.42 8.26 -8.77
C ILE A 488 35.82 8.87 -7.43
N VAL A 489 36.82 8.27 -6.78
CA VAL A 489 37.43 8.80 -5.56
C VAL A 489 38.76 9.43 -5.93
N ARG A 490 38.92 10.70 -5.59
CA ARG A 490 40.06 11.54 -5.95
C ARG A 490 40.78 12.03 -4.70
N VAL A 491 42.10 11.89 -4.67
CA VAL A 491 42.96 12.49 -3.65
C VAL A 491 43.64 13.71 -4.21
N ASN A 492 43.50 14.85 -3.52
CA ASN A 492 44.24 16.08 -3.77
C ASN A 492 45.34 16.24 -2.71
N ALA A 493 46.58 15.95 -3.09
CA ALA A 493 47.77 16.08 -2.25
C ALA A 493 48.38 17.50 -2.26
N SER A 494 47.66 18.50 -2.78
CA SER A 494 48.12 19.89 -2.76
C SER A 494 48.08 20.43 -1.33
N GLY A 495 49.21 20.97 -0.85
CA GLY A 495 49.31 21.50 0.52
C GLY A 495 49.44 20.46 1.62
N LEU A 496 49.44 19.16 1.30
CA LEU A 496 49.76 18.11 2.27
C LEU A 496 51.28 17.91 2.36
N ASP A 497 51.77 17.80 3.59
CA ASP A 497 53.16 17.47 3.89
C ASP A 497 53.45 15.98 3.62
N ARG A 498 54.73 15.62 3.66
CA ARG A 498 55.15 14.20 3.60
C ARG A 498 54.57 13.44 4.79
N GLY A 499 53.94 12.31 4.52
CA GLY A 499 53.28 11.52 5.55
C GLY A 499 52.25 10.54 5.00
N GLN A 500 51.66 9.78 5.92
CA GLN A 500 50.52 8.91 5.65
C GLN A 500 49.24 9.59 6.14
N TYR A 501 48.25 9.67 5.26
CA TYR A 501 46.93 10.22 5.54
C TYR A 501 45.89 9.10 5.40
N LYS A 502 44.89 9.11 6.29
CA LYS A 502 43.74 8.20 6.27
C LYS A 502 42.48 9.03 6.35
N GLY A 503 41.53 8.74 5.46
CA GLY A 503 40.23 9.40 5.40
C GLY A 503 39.16 8.41 5.00
N PHE A 504 37.91 8.77 5.24
CA PHE A 504 36.74 7.93 4.98
C PHE A 504 35.74 8.69 4.12
N ILE A 505 35.15 7.97 3.17
CA ILE A 505 33.94 8.40 2.47
C ILE A 505 32.78 7.54 3.01
N TYR A 506 31.73 8.21 3.47
CA TYR A 506 30.50 7.63 3.97
C TYR A 506 29.46 7.64 2.85
N ILE A 507 29.10 6.46 2.36
CA ILE A 507 28.00 6.28 1.41
C ILE A 507 26.72 6.06 2.22
N ASN A 508 25.80 7.02 2.16
CA ASN A 508 24.51 6.96 2.82
C ASN A 508 23.44 6.49 1.85
N CYS A 509 22.66 5.49 2.26
CA CYS A 509 21.44 5.06 1.59
C CYS A 509 20.45 4.60 2.66
N PRO A 510 19.48 5.44 3.07
CA PRO A 510 18.59 5.14 4.22
C PRO A 510 17.78 3.86 4.09
N ASP A 511 17.61 3.38 2.86
CA ASP A 511 16.86 2.17 2.55
C ASP A 511 17.72 0.90 2.66
N ALA A 512 19.03 1.02 2.93
CA ALA A 512 19.96 -0.10 3.08
C ALA A 512 20.36 -0.35 4.54
N ALA A 513 20.30 -1.61 4.97
CA ALA A 513 20.58 -2.10 6.32
C ALA A 513 21.97 -1.71 6.86
N ASN A 514 22.94 -1.54 5.96
CA ASN A 514 24.32 -1.23 6.28
C ASN A 514 24.70 0.22 5.91
N SER A 515 23.74 1.13 5.93
CA SER A 515 24.00 2.56 5.81
C SER A 515 24.43 3.17 7.16
N PRO A 516 25.48 4.02 7.19
CA PRO A 516 26.39 4.33 6.08
C PRO A 516 27.36 3.19 5.77
N LEU A 517 27.66 2.99 4.48
CA LEU A 517 28.73 2.10 4.01
C LEU A 517 30.02 2.89 3.80
N LEU A 518 31.14 2.37 4.30
CA LEU A 518 32.43 3.06 4.32
C LEU A 518 33.30 2.68 3.12
N ILE A 519 33.92 3.68 2.50
CA ILE A 519 35.09 3.54 1.62
C ILE A 519 36.28 4.17 2.33
N LYS A 520 37.37 3.41 2.50
CA LYS A 520 38.58 3.88 3.17
C LYS A 520 39.60 4.37 2.14
N GLY A 521 40.04 5.62 2.26
CA GLY A 521 41.16 6.19 1.51
C GLY A 521 42.44 6.23 2.33
N VAL A 522 43.51 5.63 1.83
CA VAL A 522 44.86 5.71 2.41
C VAL A 522 45.80 6.37 1.40
N THR A 523 46.46 7.45 1.79
CA THR A 523 47.40 8.18 0.94
C THR A 523 48.77 8.19 1.59
N ASN A 524 49.81 7.84 0.83
CA ASN A 524 51.22 7.96 1.24
C ASN A 524 51.92 8.99 0.34
N ILE A 525 52.53 10.01 0.96
CA ILE A 525 53.30 11.07 0.29
C ILE A 525 54.77 10.94 0.69
N PHE A 526 55.63 10.62 -0.29
CA PHE A 526 57.06 10.35 -0.11
C PHE A 526 57.97 11.52 -0.52
#